data_AF-A0A5B0X420-F1
#
_entry.id   AF-A0A5B0X420-F1
#
_cell.length_a   1.000
_cell.length_b   1.000
_cell.length_c   1.000
_cell.angle_alpha   90.00
_cell.angle_beta   90.00
_cell.angle_gamma   90.00
#
_symmetry.space_group_name_H-M   'P 1'
#
loop_
_entity.id
_entity.type
_entity.pdbx_description
1 polymer ?
#
loop_
_entity_poly.entity_id
_entity_poly.type
_entity_poly.pdbx_seq_one_letter_code
_entity_poly.pdbx_strand_id
1 'polypeptide(L)'
;MIGYLDIKVDGQGLHAFTPQVRAALQDSGQREGLCTLFIRHTSASLLIQENYDDSARVDLENWLNRLVPENDPLYTHTLEGADDMPAHIKSALTATQLSIPFTEGDLLLGTWQGIYLWEHRRYHGTRQVVLHL
;
A
#
# COMPACT_ATOMS: atom_id res chain seq x y z
N MET A 1 0.39 15.01 14.21
CA MET A 1 1.48 14.16 14.74
C MET A 1 2.02 13.32 13.61
N ILE A 2 3.35 13.21 13.45
CA ILE A 2 3.97 12.39 12.39
C ILE A 2 4.60 11.15 13.02
N GLY A 3 4.27 9.99 12.49
CA GLY A 3 4.84 8.69 12.85
C GLY A 3 5.29 7.90 11.62
N TYR A 4 5.94 6.77 11.85
CA TYR A 4 6.46 5.88 10.82
C TYR A 4 6.03 4.45 11.13
N LEU A 5 5.50 3.77 10.13
CA LEU A 5 5.09 2.37 10.20
C LEU A 5 6.00 1.55 9.28
N ASP A 6 6.69 0.57 9.85
CA ASP A 6 7.52 -0.38 9.11
C ASP A 6 6.67 -1.59 8.71
N ILE A 7 6.42 -1.72 7.41
CA ILE A 7 5.57 -2.77 6.83
C ILE A 7 6.47 -3.82 6.19
N LYS A 8 6.41 -5.04 6.71
CA LYS A 8 7.10 -6.18 6.10
C LYS A 8 6.42 -6.57 4.80
N VAL A 9 7.22 -6.80 3.78
CA VAL A 9 6.78 -7.26 2.46
C VAL A 9 7.58 -8.50 2.08
N ASP A 10 6.90 -9.51 1.56
CA ASP A 10 7.47 -10.80 1.19
C ASP A 10 7.23 -11.08 -0.30
N GLY A 11 7.69 -10.15 -1.13
CA GLY A 11 7.47 -10.16 -2.58
C GLY A 11 6.27 -9.33 -3.03
N GLN A 12 6.00 -9.43 -4.33
CA GLN A 12 4.95 -8.68 -5.01
C GLN A 12 3.57 -9.07 -4.48
N GLY A 13 2.70 -8.08 -4.28
CA GLY A 13 1.33 -8.29 -3.82
C GLY A 13 0.86 -7.26 -2.79
N LEU A 14 -0.38 -7.44 -2.34
CA LEU A 14 -0.98 -6.60 -1.32
C LEU A 14 -0.66 -7.14 0.07
N HIS A 15 -0.08 -6.31 0.93
CA HIS A 15 0.30 -6.63 2.31
C HIS A 15 -0.56 -5.80 3.28
N ALA A 16 -1.41 -6.47 4.06
CA ALA A 16 -2.33 -5.80 4.97
C ALA A 16 -1.60 -5.16 6.16
N PHE A 17 -1.98 -3.93 6.52
CA PHE A 17 -1.42 -3.27 7.70
C PHE A 17 -2.42 -2.40 8.49
N THR A 18 -3.72 -2.61 8.32
CA THR A 18 -4.77 -1.94 9.11
C THR A 18 -4.53 -1.99 10.63
N PRO A 19 -4.14 -3.13 11.24
CA PRO A 19 -3.91 -3.20 12.69
C PRO A 19 -2.83 -2.23 13.18
N GLN A 20 -1.76 -2.02 12.40
CA GLN A 20 -0.67 -1.11 12.73
C GLN A 20 -1.15 0.35 12.72
N VAL A 21 -2.02 0.71 11.77
CA VAL A 21 -2.63 2.06 11.72
C VAL A 21 -3.54 2.28 12.92
N ARG A 22 -4.38 1.28 13.28
CA ARG A 22 -5.24 1.35 14.46
C ARG A 22 -4.46 1.49 15.76
N ALA A 23 -3.37 0.73 15.92
CA ALA A 23 -2.50 0.84 17.08
C ALA A 23 -1.91 2.26 17.21
N ALA A 24 -1.36 2.80 16.12
CA ALA A 24 -0.82 4.16 16.10
C ALA A 24 -1.90 5.23 16.40
N LEU A 25 -3.14 5.01 15.94
CA LEU A 25 -4.26 5.88 16.26
C LEU A 25 -4.62 5.84 17.75
N GLN A 26 -4.71 4.65 18.34
CA GLN A 26 -4.97 4.45 19.76
C GLN A 26 -3.89 5.12 20.62
N ASP A 27 -2.61 4.92 20.28
CA ASP A 27 -1.47 5.52 20.98
C ASP A 27 -1.47 7.06 20.91
N SER A 28 -2.07 7.64 19.87
CA SER A 28 -2.16 9.09 19.70
C SER A 28 -3.11 9.77 20.69
N GLY A 29 -4.08 9.03 21.24
CA GLY A 29 -5.16 9.57 22.08
C GLY A 29 -6.14 10.51 21.37
N GLN A 30 -6.01 10.74 20.07
CA GLN A 30 -6.92 11.57 19.29
C GLN A 30 -8.28 10.87 19.13
N ARG A 31 -9.37 11.62 19.29
CA ARG A 31 -10.73 11.07 19.24
C ARG A 31 -11.37 11.15 17.86
N GLU A 32 -11.06 12.17 17.08
CA GLU A 32 -11.59 12.35 15.72
C GLU A 32 -10.60 13.13 14.85
N GLY A 33 -10.68 12.94 13.53
CA GLY A 33 -9.81 13.64 12.59
C GLY A 33 -9.62 12.90 11.27
N LEU A 34 -8.49 13.17 10.62
CA LEU A 34 -8.11 12.59 9.34
C LEU A 34 -6.74 11.91 9.44
N CYS A 35 -6.70 10.59 9.33
CA CYS A 35 -5.46 9.83 9.24
C CYS A 35 -4.96 9.86 7.80
N THR A 36 -3.77 10.43 7.58
CA THR A 36 -3.10 10.39 6.29
C THR A 36 -1.95 9.41 6.32
N LEU A 37 -1.88 8.54 5.31
CA LEU A 37 -0.80 7.57 5.11
C LEU A 37 -0.10 7.91 3.81
N PHE A 38 1.23 7.94 3.80
CA PHE A 38 2.03 8.28 2.62
C PHE A 38 3.22 7.32 2.49
N ILE A 39 3.36 6.68 1.34
CA ILE A 39 4.50 5.80 1.06
C ILE A 39 5.60 6.57 0.33
N ARG A 40 6.84 6.48 0.83
CA ARG A 40 8.01 7.15 0.25
C ARG A 40 8.74 6.28 -0.77
N HIS A 41 7.97 5.68 -1.67
CA HIS A 41 8.47 4.78 -2.69
C HIS A 41 7.74 5.03 -4.01
N THR A 42 8.46 4.87 -5.11
CA THR A 42 7.94 5.02 -6.48
C THR A 42 7.70 3.67 -7.15
N SER A 43 7.92 2.57 -6.44
CA SER A 43 7.76 1.17 -6.90
C SER A 43 6.78 0.37 -6.02
N ALA A 44 6.01 1.07 -5.18
CA ALA A 44 5.02 0.50 -4.28
C ALA A 44 3.92 1.53 -4.06
N SER A 45 2.76 1.08 -3.59
CA SER A 45 1.57 1.91 -3.45
C SER A 45 0.79 1.61 -2.17
N LEU A 46 -0.22 2.41 -1.91
CA LEU A 46 -1.21 2.22 -0.85
C LEU A 46 -2.59 2.01 -1.48
N LEU A 47 -3.40 1.16 -0.85
CA LEU A 47 -4.74 0.84 -1.33
C LEU A 47 -5.70 0.54 -0.19
N ILE A 48 -6.96 0.93 -0.34
CA ILE A 48 -8.08 0.40 0.46
C ILE A 48 -8.85 -0.59 -0.41
N GLN A 49 -8.93 -1.84 0.04
CA GLN A 49 -9.61 -2.91 -0.68
C GLN A 49 -10.21 -3.96 0.25
N GLU A 50 -10.85 -4.97 -0.33
CA GLU A 50 -11.47 -6.06 0.41
C GLU A 50 -10.48 -6.77 1.35
N ASN A 51 -10.91 -7.02 2.60
CA ASN A 51 -10.12 -7.71 3.63
C ASN A 51 -10.72 -9.04 4.11
N TYR A 52 -11.70 -9.58 3.38
CA TYR A 52 -12.41 -10.79 3.75
C TYR A 52 -11.96 -11.99 2.90
N ASP A 53 -12.10 -11.90 1.57
CA ASP A 53 -11.63 -12.93 0.65
C ASP A 53 -10.28 -12.54 0.01
N ASP A 54 -9.29 -13.42 0.15
CA ASP A 54 -7.96 -13.23 -0.45
C ASP A 54 -7.99 -13.24 -1.98
N SER A 55 -9.05 -13.78 -2.61
CA SER A 55 -9.23 -13.76 -4.06
C SER A 55 -9.16 -12.36 -4.66
N ALA A 56 -9.72 -11.35 -3.97
CA ALA A 56 -9.67 -9.96 -4.40
C ALA A 56 -8.22 -9.45 -4.55
N ARG A 57 -7.34 -9.81 -3.60
CA ARG A 57 -5.92 -9.42 -3.63
C ARG A 57 -5.19 -10.12 -4.78
N VAL A 58 -5.44 -11.41 -4.97
CA VAL A 58 -4.81 -12.22 -6.03
C VAL A 58 -5.23 -11.73 -7.41
N ASP A 59 -6.52 -11.47 -7.61
CA ASP A 59 -7.06 -11.05 -8.90
C ASP A 59 -6.61 -9.64 -9.27
N LEU A 60 -6.51 -8.72 -8.30
CA LEU A 60 -5.94 -7.39 -8.52
C LEU A 60 -4.48 -7.45 -8.96
N GLU A 61 -3.66 -8.28 -8.31
CA GLU A 61 -2.26 -8.48 -8.71
C GLU A 61 -2.16 -9.07 -10.12
N ASN A 62 -2.91 -10.13 -10.41
CA ASN A 62 -2.93 -10.77 -11.72
C ASN A 62 -3.39 -9.80 -12.82
N TRP A 63 -4.43 -9.02 -12.55
CA TRP A 63 -4.94 -8.02 -13.48
C TRP A 63 -3.90 -6.93 -13.77
N LEU A 64 -3.24 -6.42 -12.73
CA LEU A 64 -2.26 -5.35 -12.87
C LEU A 64 -0.96 -5.84 -13.57
N ASN A 65 -0.51 -7.06 -13.25
CA ASN A 65 0.59 -7.73 -13.96
C ASN A 65 0.32 -7.92 -15.46
N ARG A 66 -0.93 -8.23 -15.82
CA ARG A 66 -1.32 -8.36 -17.23
C ARG A 66 -1.32 -7.02 -17.97
N LEU A 67 -1.66 -5.92 -17.30
CA LEU A 67 -1.68 -4.58 -17.90
C LEU A 67 -0.29 -3.95 -17.99
N VAL A 68 0.60 -4.27 -17.06
CA VAL A 68 1.95 -3.72 -16.98
C VAL A 68 2.96 -4.89 -16.95
N PRO A 69 3.18 -5.55 -18.11
CA PRO A 69 4.00 -6.75 -18.18
C PRO A 69 5.48 -6.44 -17.99
N GLU A 70 6.24 -7.34 -17.38
CA GLU A 70 7.71 -7.27 -17.37
C GLU A 70 8.29 -7.48 -18.77
N ASN A 71 9.50 -6.96 -19.02
CA ASN A 71 10.25 -7.12 -20.27
C ASN A 71 9.53 -6.59 -21.53
N ASP A 72 8.62 -5.63 -21.38
CA ASP A 72 8.10 -4.90 -22.54
C ASP A 72 9.26 -4.15 -23.23
N PRO A 73 9.49 -4.34 -24.55
CA PRO A 73 10.57 -3.69 -25.27
C PRO A 73 10.46 -2.15 -25.29
N LEU A 74 9.30 -1.59 -24.94
CA LEU A 74 9.12 -0.15 -24.77
C LEU A 74 9.84 0.39 -23.52
N TYR A 75 10.16 -0.46 -22.54
CA TYR A 75 10.77 -0.03 -21.29
C TYR A 75 12.28 0.11 -21.43
N THR A 76 12.76 1.33 -21.21
CA THR A 76 14.20 1.65 -21.19
C THR A 76 14.77 1.75 -19.77
N HIS A 77 13.92 1.77 -18.74
CA HIS A 77 14.31 1.84 -17.34
C HIS A 77 14.37 0.43 -16.73
N THR A 78 15.50 -0.24 -16.91
CA THR A 78 15.65 -1.65 -16.54
C THR A 78 16.88 -1.88 -15.64
N LEU A 79 17.37 -0.84 -14.98
CA LEU A 79 18.64 -0.89 -14.23
C LEU A 79 18.54 -1.83 -13.03
N GLU A 80 17.38 -1.94 -12.41
CA GLU A 80 17.16 -2.77 -11.23
C GLU A 80 16.49 -4.12 -11.56
N GLY A 81 16.38 -4.49 -12.83
CA GLY A 81 15.81 -5.77 -13.28
C GLY A 81 14.49 -5.63 -14.06
N ALA A 82 13.89 -6.78 -14.39
CA ALA A 82 12.73 -6.86 -15.27
C ALA A 82 11.45 -6.25 -14.67
N ASP A 83 11.36 -6.16 -13.35
CA ASP A 83 10.22 -5.62 -12.61
C ASP A 83 10.36 -4.13 -12.25
N ASP A 84 11.46 -3.48 -12.69
CA ASP A 84 11.80 -2.08 -12.39
C ASP A 84 10.81 -1.07 -12.98
N MET A 85 10.86 -0.82 -14.29
CA MET A 85 9.87 0.05 -14.96
C MET A 85 8.41 -0.37 -14.70
N PRO A 86 8.03 -1.66 -14.73
CA PRO A 86 6.67 -2.07 -14.40
C PRO A 86 6.20 -1.55 -13.05
N ALA A 87 7.01 -1.67 -12.00
CA ALA A 87 6.63 -1.22 -10.67
C ALA A 87 6.41 0.30 -10.59
N HIS A 88 7.18 1.08 -11.36
CA HIS A 88 6.96 2.52 -11.49
C HIS A 88 5.63 2.85 -12.16
N ILE A 89 5.29 2.17 -13.26
CA ILE A 89 4.01 2.37 -13.94
C ILE A 89 2.85 1.98 -13.01
N LYS A 90 2.95 0.82 -12.35
CA LYS A 90 1.95 0.36 -11.39
C LYS A 90 1.76 1.37 -10.25
N SER A 91 2.84 1.94 -9.73
CA SER A 91 2.79 3.00 -8.73
C SER A 91 2.09 4.26 -9.25
N ALA A 92 2.41 4.69 -10.47
CA ALA A 92 1.78 5.86 -11.11
C ALA A 92 0.28 5.67 -11.42
N LEU A 93 -0.16 4.43 -11.68
CA LEU A 93 -1.57 4.09 -11.92
C LEU A 93 -2.40 3.94 -10.64
N THR A 94 -1.75 3.90 -9.49
CA THR A 94 -2.38 3.67 -8.19
C THR A 94 -2.11 4.86 -7.26
N ALA A 95 -2.15 4.68 -5.95
CA ALA A 95 -2.03 5.77 -5.00
C ALA A 95 -0.76 5.64 -4.16
N THR A 96 -0.07 6.75 -3.93
CA THR A 96 1.01 6.87 -2.94
C THR A 96 0.53 7.40 -1.60
N GLN A 97 -0.74 7.84 -1.52
CA GLN A 97 -1.35 8.41 -0.34
C GLN A 97 -2.77 7.87 -0.11
N LEU A 98 -3.13 7.67 1.15
CA LEU A 98 -4.52 7.47 1.60
C LEU A 98 -4.86 8.53 2.65
N SER A 99 -6.12 8.98 2.68
CA SER A 99 -6.65 9.85 3.73
C SER A 99 -7.96 9.26 4.24
N ILE A 100 -7.98 8.86 5.51
CA ILE A 100 -9.02 8.03 6.11
C ILE A 100 -9.58 8.77 7.34
N PRO A 101 -10.87 9.12 7.35
CA PRO A 101 -11.46 9.76 8.51
C PRO A 101 -11.54 8.76 9.67
N PHE A 102 -11.47 9.27 10.90
CA PHE A 102 -11.59 8.46 12.10
C PHE A 102 -12.44 9.19 13.15
N THR A 103 -13.12 8.43 13.99
CA THR A 103 -13.87 8.94 15.14
C THR A 103 -13.89 7.90 16.26
N GLU A 104 -14.14 8.34 17.49
CA GLU A 104 -14.09 7.52 18.69
C GLU A 104 -12.79 6.68 18.85
N GLY A 105 -11.69 7.14 18.23
CA GLY A 105 -10.40 6.45 18.23
C GLY A 105 -10.32 5.23 17.29
N ASP A 106 -11.26 5.05 16.35
CA ASP A 106 -11.17 4.02 15.30
C ASP A 106 -11.39 4.62 13.90
N LEU A 107 -10.80 3.95 12.91
CA LEU A 107 -10.89 4.31 11.50
C LEU A 107 -12.31 4.06 10.99
N LEU A 108 -12.86 5.03 10.25
CA LEU A 108 -14.17 4.91 9.60
C LEU A 108 -14.08 4.12 8.29
N LEU A 109 -13.59 2.89 8.39
CA LEU A 109 -13.56 1.91 7.29
C LEU A 109 -14.88 1.13 7.24
N GLY A 110 -15.35 0.81 6.04
CA GLY A 110 -16.44 -0.15 5.86
C GLY A 110 -16.06 -1.55 6.35
N THR A 111 -17.06 -2.40 6.60
CA THR A 111 -16.88 -3.76 7.15
C THR A 111 -15.81 -4.58 6.43
N TRP A 112 -15.75 -4.45 5.10
CA TRP A 112 -14.83 -5.20 4.25
C TRP A 112 -13.61 -4.38 3.82
N GLN A 113 -13.39 -3.17 4.33
CA GLN A 113 -12.26 -2.35 3.92
C GLN A 113 -11.04 -2.61 4.81
N GLY A 114 -9.93 -3.01 4.17
CA GLY A 114 -8.60 -3.07 4.75
C GLY A 114 -7.63 -2.10 4.07
N ILE A 115 -6.58 -1.72 4.80
CA ILE A 115 -5.49 -0.88 4.31
C ILE A 115 -4.33 -1.80 3.92
N TYR A 116 -3.87 -1.63 2.68
CA TYR A 116 -2.83 -2.45 2.08
C TYR A 116 -1.67 -1.60 1.58
N LEU A 117 -0.47 -2.13 1.74
CA LEU A 117 0.70 -1.74 0.98
C LEU A 117 0.78 -2.68 -0.21
N TRP A 118 0.74 -2.13 -1.42
CA TRP A 118 0.88 -2.90 -2.65
C TRP A 118 2.34 -2.85 -3.11
N GLU A 119 3.08 -3.92 -2.85
CA GLU A 119 4.46 -4.08 -3.31
C GLU A 119 4.44 -4.52 -4.77
N HIS A 120 5.04 -3.74 -5.66
CA HIS A 120 5.02 -4.04 -7.10
C HIS A 120 6.28 -4.76 -7.57
N ARG A 121 7.34 -4.80 -6.76
CA ARG A 121 8.60 -5.51 -7.05
C ARG A 121 8.60 -6.91 -6.42
N ARG A 122 9.48 -7.78 -6.88
CA ARG A 122 9.83 -9.05 -6.20
C ARG A 122 10.79 -8.80 -5.03
N TYR A 123 10.49 -7.80 -4.22
CA TYR A 123 11.31 -7.34 -3.12
C TYR A 123 10.87 -8.00 -1.79
N HIS A 124 11.86 -8.45 -1.01
CA HIS A 124 11.65 -8.98 0.34
C HIS A 124 12.33 -8.04 1.35
N GLY A 125 11.58 -7.56 2.33
CA GLY A 125 12.13 -6.66 3.34
C GLY A 125 11.07 -5.79 3.98
N THR A 126 11.38 -4.51 4.15
CA THR A 126 10.52 -3.55 4.84
C THR A 126 10.33 -2.31 3.99
N ARG A 127 9.08 -1.88 3.85
CA ARG A 127 8.72 -0.57 3.31
C ARG A 127 8.24 0.31 4.46
N GLN A 128 8.58 1.59 4.41
CA GLN A 128 8.16 2.52 5.45
C GLN A 128 7.02 3.41 4.95
N VAL A 129 5.94 3.45 5.72
CA VAL A 129 4.79 4.33 5.50
C VAL A 129 4.82 5.44 6.53
N VAL A 130 4.76 6.68 6.07
CA VAL A 130 4.60 7.87 6.92
C VAL A 130 3.13 7.97 7.30
N LEU A 131 2.88 8.12 8.59
CA LEU A 131 1.55 8.34 9.15
C LEU A 131 1.46 9.76 9.71
N HIS A 132 0.38 10.46 9.37
CA HIS A 132 0.04 11.76 9.92
C HIS A 132 -1.37 11.70 10.54
N LEU A 133 -1.46 12.06 11.83
CA LEU A 133 -2.71 12.22 12.59
C LEU A 133 -2.89 13.67 13.00
#